data_AF-A0A7Z9WB30-F1
#
_entry.id   AF-A0A7Z9WB30-F1
#
_cell.length_a   1.000
_cell.length_b   1.000
_cell.length_c   1.000
_cell.angle_alpha   90.00
_cell.angle_beta   90.00
_cell.angle_gamma   90.00
#
_symmetry.space_group_name_H-M   'P 1'
#
loop_
_entity.id
_entity.type
_entity.pdbx_description
1 polymer ?
#
loop_
_entity_poly.entity_id
_entity_poly.type
_entity_poly.pdbx_seq_one_letter_code
_entity_poly.pdbx_strand_id
1 'polypeptide(L)'
;MDVSQVLDAQAEIAAIYKRLSRTRPVDEMSDTGITQLNAENFMMYKGKLRKDLLRRFGPYALKELEVASYGTRPHTRYGLLMDKNQIEIVY
;
A
#
# COMPACT_ATOMS: atom_id res chain seq x y z
N MET A 1 0.86 -6.52 9.56
CA MET A 1 2.23 -6.11 9.22
C MET A 1 2.49 -4.76 9.88
N ASP A 2 3.57 -4.53 10.61
CA ASP A 2 3.93 -3.19 11.11
C ASP A 2 4.74 -2.38 10.08
N VAL A 3 5.15 -1.15 10.40
CA VAL A 3 5.93 -0.31 9.48
C VAL A 3 7.30 -0.90 9.19
N SER A 4 7.99 -1.47 10.20
CA SER A 4 9.32 -2.06 10.01
C SER A 4 9.25 -3.19 8.99
N GLN A 5 8.26 -4.08 9.13
CA GLN A 5 8.05 -5.18 8.22
C GLN A 5 7.74 -4.72 6.79
N VAL A 6 7.07 -3.58 6.59
CA VAL A 6 6.85 -3.00 5.26
C VAL A 6 8.17 -2.54 4.65
N LEU A 7 9.02 -1.89 5.44
CA LEU A 7 10.32 -1.37 4.99
C LEU A 7 11.29 -2.52 4.71
N ASP A 8 11.26 -3.59 5.50
CA ASP A 8 12.06 -4.80 5.27
C ASP A 8 11.67 -5.50 3.97
N ALA A 9 10.40 -5.42 3.56
CA ALA A 9 9.89 -5.96 2.31
C ALA A 9 10.13 -5.05 1.08
N GLN A 10 10.87 -3.95 1.21
CA GLN A 10 11.05 -2.96 0.15
C GLN A 10 11.58 -3.54 -1.16
N ALA A 11 12.54 -4.47 -1.10
CA ALA A 11 13.09 -5.11 -2.29
C ALA A 11 12.01 -5.87 -3.09
N GLU A 12 11.13 -6.59 -2.39
CA GLU A 12 10.01 -7.32 -2.99
C GLU A 12 8.96 -6.35 -3.56
N ILE A 13 8.61 -5.30 -2.82
CA ILE A 13 7.68 -4.26 -3.26
C ILE A 13 8.18 -3.58 -4.54
N ALA A 14 9.47 -3.22 -4.58
CA ALA A 14 10.09 -2.63 -5.76
C ALA A 14 10.09 -3.58 -6.95
N ALA A 15 10.32 -4.88 -6.74
CA ALA A 15 10.26 -5.90 -7.79
C ALA A 15 8.85 -6.05 -8.36
N ILE A 16 7.81 -6.08 -7.51
CA ILE A 16 6.40 -6.10 -7.94
C ILE A 16 6.09 -4.83 -8.74
N TYR A 17 6.49 -3.67 -8.24
CA TYR A 17 6.25 -2.40 -8.92
C TYR A 17 6.92 -2.35 -10.30
N LYS A 18 8.16 -2.85 -10.43
CA LYS A 18 8.87 -2.98 -11.71
C LYS A 18 8.08 -3.84 -12.71
N ARG A 19 7.53 -4.97 -12.26
CA ARG A 19 6.74 -5.88 -13.10
C ARG A 19 5.42 -5.25 -13.58
N LEU A 20 4.79 -4.43 -12.74
CA LEU A 20 3.53 -3.74 -13.05
C LEU A 20 3.75 -2.53 -13.97
N SER A 21 4.83 -1.77 -13.75
CA SER A 21 5.05 -0.46 -14.36
C SER A 21 5.67 -0.51 -15.77
N ARG A 22 5.35 -1.55 -16.56
CA ARG A 22 5.98 -2.02 -17.83
C ARG A 22 6.65 -0.99 -18.76
N THR A 23 6.25 0.28 -18.75
CA THR A 23 6.73 1.33 -19.66
C THR A 23 7.50 2.48 -19.00
N ARG A 24 7.58 2.56 -17.66
CA ARG A 24 8.34 3.60 -16.95
C ARG A 24 9.72 3.09 -16.52
N PRO A 25 10.83 3.74 -16.92
CA PRO A 25 12.15 3.41 -16.40
C PRO A 25 12.18 3.69 -14.89
N VAL A 26 12.35 2.62 -14.12
CA VAL A 26 12.30 2.68 -12.65
C VAL A 26 13.54 3.37 -12.07
N ASP A 27 14.62 3.43 -12.85
CA ASP A 27 15.89 4.02 -12.47
C ASP A 27 15.90 5.57 -12.61
N GLU A 28 14.88 6.14 -13.25
CA GLU A 28 14.66 7.60 -13.32
C GLU A 28 13.71 8.10 -12.22
N MET A 29 13.25 7.20 -11.33
CA MET A 29 12.30 7.57 -10.29
C MET A 29 13.01 8.17 -9.08
N SER A 30 12.43 9.25 -8.55
CA SER A 30 12.90 9.96 -7.36
C SER A 30 13.23 9.03 -6.19
N ASP A 31 14.30 9.36 -5.47
CA ASP A 31 14.74 8.74 -4.19
C ASP A 31 13.68 8.75 -3.08
N THR A 32 12.51 9.36 -3.32
CA THR A 32 11.38 9.46 -2.39
C THR A 32 10.17 8.62 -2.80
N GLY A 33 10.30 7.82 -3.86
CA GLY A 33 9.22 7.05 -4.48
C GLY A 33 8.90 5.69 -3.84
N ILE A 34 8.02 4.92 -4.49
CA ILE A 34 7.64 3.56 -4.06
C ILE A 34 8.79 2.55 -4.09
N THR A 35 9.88 2.86 -4.82
CA THR A 35 11.13 2.11 -4.85
C THR A 35 12.01 2.35 -3.62
N GLN A 36 11.79 3.47 -2.94
CA GLN A 36 12.51 3.93 -1.75
C GLN A 36 11.51 4.31 -0.65
N LEU A 37 10.75 3.32 -0.18
CA LEU A 37 9.77 3.53 0.88
C LEU A 37 10.45 3.87 2.21
N ASN A 38 9.88 4.83 2.92
CA ASN A 38 10.19 5.18 4.30
C ASN A 38 8.87 5.40 5.05
N ALA A 39 8.94 5.62 6.37
CA ALA A 39 7.74 5.77 7.18
C ALA A 39 6.85 6.95 6.72
N GLU A 40 7.45 8.05 6.25
CA GLU A 40 6.73 9.25 5.83
C GLU A 40 6.01 9.06 4.50
N ASN A 41 6.72 8.61 3.46
CA ASN A 41 6.13 8.39 2.15
C ASN A 41 5.14 7.22 2.18
N PHE A 42 5.33 6.21 3.04
CA PHE A 42 4.35 5.15 3.27
C PHE A 42 3.01 5.73 3.76
N MET A 43 3.03 6.61 4.77
CA MET A 43 1.82 7.27 5.26
C MET A 43 1.19 8.16 4.19
N MET A 44 2.02 8.86 3.42
CA MET A 44 1.57 9.69 2.31
C MET A 44 0.84 8.86 1.23
N TYR A 45 1.42 7.74 0.80
CA TYR A 45 0.83 6.84 -0.20
C TYR A 45 -0.43 6.17 0.34
N LYS A 46 -0.44 5.72 1.60
CA LYS A 46 -1.64 5.22 2.27
C LYS A 46 -2.78 6.25 2.24
N GLY A 47 -2.47 7.52 2.54
CA GLY A 47 -3.43 8.62 2.46
C GLY A 47 -3.93 8.89 1.04
N LYS A 48 -3.05 8.85 0.04
CA LYS A 48 -3.40 8.99 -1.38
C LYS A 48 -4.34 7.86 -1.84
N LEU A 49 -4.01 6.60 -1.51
CA LEU A 49 -4.86 5.44 -1.79
C LEU A 49 -6.24 5.59 -1.15
N ARG A 50 -6.32 5.97 0.13
CA ARG A 50 -7.60 6.21 0.80
C ARG A 50 -8.45 7.27 0.09
N LYS A 51 -7.85 8.39 -0.34
CA LYS A 51 -8.55 9.44 -1.10
C LYS A 51 -9.07 8.93 -2.45
N ASP A 52 -8.26 8.17 -3.16
CA ASP A 52 -8.65 7.62 -4.47
C ASP A 52 -9.76 6.57 -4.35
N LEU A 53 -9.68 5.71 -3.35
CA LEU A 53 -10.72 4.72 -3.04
C LEU A 53 -12.03 5.40 -2.63
N LEU A 54 -11.95 6.40 -1.74
CA LEU A 54 -13.13 7.17 -1.31
C LEU A 54 -13.82 7.83 -2.50
N ARG A 55 -13.05 8.43 -3.40
CA ARG A 55 -13.58 9.12 -4.58
C ARG A 55 -14.25 8.16 -5.58
N ARG A 56 -13.69 6.96 -5.77
CA ARG A 56 -14.20 6.00 -6.77
C ARG A 56 -15.32 5.10 -6.25
N PHE A 57 -15.24 4.67 -4.99
CA PHE A 57 -16.14 3.65 -4.45
C PHE A 57 -17.06 4.19 -3.34
N GLY A 58 -16.85 5.43 -2.89
CA GLY A 58 -17.62 6.04 -1.82
C GLY A 58 -17.23 5.55 -0.43
N PRO A 59 -17.84 6.13 0.62
CA PRO A 59 -17.44 5.88 2.01
C PRO A 59 -17.80 4.48 2.54
N TYR A 60 -18.80 3.82 1.93
CA TYR A 60 -19.23 2.48 2.36
C TYR A 60 -18.21 1.42 1.99
N ALA A 61 -17.85 1.34 0.70
CA ALA A 61 -16.85 0.39 0.20
C ALA A 61 -15.44 0.70 0.71
N LEU A 62 -15.14 1.96 1.04
CA LEU A 62 -13.83 2.34 1.58
C LEU A 62 -13.43 1.54 2.83
N LYS A 63 -14.40 1.20 3.70
CA LYS A 63 -14.15 0.44 4.93
C LYS A 63 -13.51 -0.92 4.69
N GLU A 64 -13.81 -1.53 3.54
CA GLU A 64 -13.30 -2.86 3.17
C GLU A 64 -12.04 -2.75 2.30
N LEU A 65 -11.97 -1.72 1.46
CA LEU A 65 -10.92 -1.57 0.44
C LEU A 65 -9.67 -0.83 0.92
N GLU A 66 -9.75 -0.04 2.00
CA GLU A 66 -8.60 0.74 2.45
C GLU A 66 -7.49 -0.10 3.10
N VAL A 67 -6.26 0.39 3.00
CA VAL A 67 -5.17 -0.07 3.89
C VAL A 67 -5.43 0.52 5.27
N ALA A 68 -6.06 -0.24 6.14
CA ALA A 68 -6.42 0.20 7.48
C ALA A 68 -5.21 0.18 8.42
N SER A 69 -5.29 0.98 9.48
CA SER A 69 -4.38 0.91 10.62
C SER A 69 -5.12 0.27 11.79
N TYR A 70 -4.53 -0.78 12.37
CA TYR A 70 -5.09 -1.52 13.49
C TYR A 70 -4.13 -1.49 14.68
N GLY A 71 -4.66 -1.22 15.87
CA GLY A 71 -3.88 -1.08 17.11
C GLY A 71 -3.48 0.36 17.42
N THR A 72 -2.70 0.53 18.48
CA THR A 72 -2.20 1.82 18.97
C THR A 72 -0.69 1.93 18.74
N ARG A 73 -0.14 3.16 18.75
CA ARG A 73 1.32 3.35 18.72
C ARG A 73 1.94 2.79 20.00
N PRO A 74 3.13 2.17 19.94
CA PRO A 74 3.96 1.92 18.75
C PRO A 74 3.54 0.68 17.94
N HIS A 75 2.66 -0.16 18.46
CA HIS A 75 2.24 -1.45 17.89
C HIS A 75 1.15 -1.34 16.81
N THR A 76 1.26 -0.36 15.92
CA THR A 76 0.30 -0.17 14.81
C THR A 76 0.60 -1.14 13.68
N ARG A 77 -0.40 -1.92 13.27
CA ARG A 77 -0.35 -2.82 12.12
C ARG A 77 -1.17 -2.27 10.97
N TYR A 78 -0.79 -2.64 9.75
CA TYR A 78 -1.43 -2.26 8.49
C TYR A 78 -1.84 -3.51 7.72
N GLY A 79 -2.94 -3.38 6.97
CA GLY A 79 -3.50 -4.44 6.12
C GLY A 79 -4.83 -4.02 5.50
N LEU A 80 -5.38 -4.87 4.65
CA LEU A 80 -6.74 -4.73 4.13
C LEU A 80 -7.72 -5.35 5.13
N LEU A 81 -8.85 -4.68 5.39
CA LEU A 81 -9.91 -5.19 6.28
C LEU A 81 -10.93 -6.08 5.56
N MET A 82 -10.83 -6.19 4.24
CA MET A 82 -11.63 -7.10 3.44
C MET A 82 -11.57 -8.52 3.99
N ASP A 83 -12.73 -9.15 4.09
CA ASP A 83 -12.81 -10.58 4.40
C ASP A 83 -12.08 -11.36 3.29
N LYS A 84 -11.20 -12.27 3.68
CA LYS A 84 -10.47 -13.13 2.74
C LYS A 84 -11.42 -13.92 1.82
N ASN A 85 -12.62 -14.25 2.29
CA ASN A 85 -13.64 -14.94 1.49
C ASN A 85 -14.17 -14.10 0.33
N GLN A 86 -13.95 -12.78 0.34
CA GLN A 86 -14.29 -11.88 -0.76
C GLN A 86 -13.16 -11.75 -1.80
N ILE A 87 -12.00 -12.36 -1.56
CA ILE A 87 -10.85 -12.30 -2.47
C ILE A 87 -10.80 -13.59 -3.29
N GLU A 88 -11.00 -13.45 -4.60
CA GLU A 88 -10.83 -14.54 -5.57
C GLU A 88 -9.53 -14.33 -6.35
N ILE A 89 -8.70 -15.37 -6.43
CA ILE A 89 -7.49 -15.37 -7.26
C ILE A 89 -7.85 -16.01 -8.60
N VAL A 90 -7.90 -15.18 -9.65
CA VAL A 90 -8.14 -15.64 -11.02
C VAL A 90 -6.78 -15.85 -11.71
N TYR A 91 -6.58 -17.03 -12.30
CA TYR A 91 -5.35 -17.44 -12.99
C TYR A 91 -5.39 -17.14 -14.49
#